data_AF-A0A1Q6UFN7-F1
#
_entry.id   AF-A0A1Q6UFN7-F1
#
_cell.length_a   1.000
_cell.length_b   1.000
_cell.length_c   1.000
_cell.angle_alpha   90.00
_cell.angle_beta   90.00
_cell.angle_gamma   90.00
#
_symmetry.space_group_name_H-M   'P 1'
#
loop_
_entity.id
_entity.type
_entity.pdbx_description
1 polymer ?
#
loop_
_entity_poly.entity_id
_entity_poly.type
_entity_poly.pdbx_seq_one_letter_code
_entity_poly.pdbx_strand_id
1 'polypeptide(L)'
;MKDVYRVVCSENQKLYPGQVFVDFMPAGQSRQENCLNHDAILQMRRTINPGVDSVENGLILTDYGFGRPEMGYEAAYGPERRKPGYDAGKYEPVILERFRQMREAGKEKTLDVSISELAALYGFEQTEDNGSPKSAREAALIEEARRQKEIARKKAEQREYEAKKQSNLSTEQILKWKYSRYSGD
;
A
#
# COMPACT_ATOMS: atom_id res chain seq x y z
N MET A 1 -11.64 19.85 -8.42
CA MET A 1 -11.23 20.20 -7.03
C MET A 1 -9.79 19.75 -6.90
N LYS A 2 -8.89 20.59 -6.41
CA LYS A 2 -7.45 20.28 -6.34
C LYS A 2 -7.11 19.79 -4.94
N ASP A 3 -6.71 18.53 -4.83
CA ASP A 3 -6.20 17.94 -3.61
C ASP A 3 -4.67 17.96 -3.65
N VAL A 4 -4.05 18.39 -2.56
CA VAL A 4 -2.60 18.48 -2.45
C VAL A 4 -2.16 17.59 -1.30
N TYR A 5 -1.11 16.82 -1.53
CA TYR A 5 -0.55 15.89 -0.56
C TYR A 5 0.95 16.14 -0.40
N ARG A 6 1.43 16.17 0.85
CA ARG A 6 2.84 15.94 1.14
C ARG A 6 3.13 14.46 1.03
N VAL A 7 4.21 14.13 0.34
CA VAL A 7 4.67 12.77 0.12
C VAL A 7 5.98 12.57 0.87
N VAL A 8 6.02 11.59 1.76
CA VAL A 8 7.24 11.21 2.49
C VAL A 8 7.63 9.82 2.09
N CYS A 9 8.73 9.72 1.35
CA CYS A 9 9.35 8.44 1.02
C CYS A 9 10.42 8.13 2.06
N SER A 10 10.31 6.95 2.69
CA SER A 10 11.27 6.49 3.67
C SER A 10 11.60 5.01 3.47
N GLU A 11 12.78 4.59 3.92
CA GLU A 11 13.26 3.23 3.78
C GLU A 11 13.89 2.79 5.09
N ASN A 12 13.64 1.54 5.49
CA ASN A 12 14.40 0.91 6.57
C ASN A 12 15.38 -0.08 5.94
N GLN A 13 16.61 0.38 5.70
CA GLN A 13 17.64 -0.41 5.02
C GLN A 13 18.03 -1.69 5.78
N LYS A 14 17.76 -1.75 7.10
CA LYS A 14 18.13 -2.90 7.94
C LYS A 14 17.09 -4.00 7.90
N LEU A 15 15.82 -3.65 8.06
CA LEU A 15 14.72 -4.63 8.15
C LEU A 15 14.08 -4.91 6.80
N TYR A 16 14.03 -3.91 5.91
CA TYR A 16 13.33 -3.99 4.63
C TYR A 16 14.17 -3.37 3.49
N PRO A 17 15.35 -3.94 3.19
CA PRO A 17 16.25 -3.38 2.18
C PRO A 17 15.57 -3.30 0.81
N GLY A 18 15.67 -2.15 0.16
CA GLY A 18 15.08 -1.89 -1.15
C GLY A 18 13.57 -1.61 -1.13
N GLN A 19 12.91 -1.65 0.04
CA GLN A 19 11.48 -1.39 0.16
C GLN A 19 11.20 0.01 0.69
N VAL A 20 10.39 0.76 -0.06
CA VAL A 20 10.09 2.17 0.21
C VAL A 20 8.69 2.31 0.79
N PHE A 21 8.61 2.89 1.97
CA PHE A 21 7.38 3.37 2.57
C PHE A 21 7.02 4.72 1.95
N VAL A 22 5.82 4.83 1.40
CA VAL A 22 5.34 6.07 0.79
C VAL A 22 4.18 6.61 1.60
N ASP A 23 4.39 7.77 2.24
CA ASP A 23 3.39 8.39 3.08
C ASP A 23 2.73 9.59 2.43
N PHE A 24 1.39 9.57 2.36
CA PHE A 24 0.56 10.67 1.89
C PHE A 24 -0.11 11.35 3.07
N MET A 25 0.08 12.66 3.18
CA MET A 25 -0.61 13.52 4.13
C MET A 25 -1.26 14.70 3.40
N PRO A 26 -2.56 14.95 3.57
CA PRO A 26 -3.22 16.13 3.00
C PRO A 26 -2.50 17.43 3.39
N ALA A 27 -2.29 18.30 2.40
CA ALA A 27 -1.58 19.57 2.52
C ALA A 27 -2.32 20.71 1.81
N GLY A 28 -3.61 20.54 1.51
CA GLY A 28 -4.45 21.62 1.01
C GLY A 28 -4.57 22.76 2.03
N GLN A 29 -4.64 24.01 1.57
CA GLN A 29 -4.65 25.19 2.47
C GLN A 29 -5.80 25.18 3.49
N SER A 30 -6.93 24.54 3.17
CA SER A 30 -8.10 24.41 4.05
C SER A 30 -8.05 23.19 4.98
N ARG A 31 -7.00 22.36 4.91
CA ARG A 31 -6.86 21.12 5.68
C ARG A 31 -6.05 21.40 6.95
N GLN A 32 -6.48 20.85 8.09
CA GLN A 32 -5.75 21.00 9.36
C GLN A 32 -4.36 20.37 9.29
N GLU A 33 -4.24 19.30 8.51
CA GLU A 33 -3.01 18.55 8.27
C GLU A 33 -1.95 19.36 7.52
N ASN A 34 -2.31 20.53 6.95
CA ASN A 34 -1.36 21.42 6.31
C ASN A 34 -0.26 21.92 7.26
N CYS A 35 -0.47 21.89 8.58
CA CYS A 35 0.58 22.22 9.55
C CYS A 35 1.68 21.15 9.67
N LEU A 36 1.43 19.91 9.19
CA LEU A 36 2.37 18.81 9.29
C LEU A 36 3.41 18.90 8.18
N ASN A 37 4.64 19.20 8.55
CA ASN A 37 5.78 19.21 7.63
C ASN A 37 6.36 17.81 7.43
N HIS A 38 7.32 17.70 6.49
CA HIS A 38 8.05 16.46 6.20
C HIS A 38 8.57 15.74 7.44
N ASP A 39 9.26 16.46 8.32
CA ASP A 39 9.90 15.87 9.50
C ASP A 39 8.89 15.33 10.50
N ALA A 40 7.75 16.01 10.69
CA ALA A 40 6.67 15.53 11.54
C ALA A 40 6.07 14.22 11.00
N ILE A 41 5.83 14.15 9.69
CA ILE A 41 5.31 12.97 8.99
C ILE A 41 6.30 11.80 9.10
N LEU A 42 7.59 12.06 8.88
CA LEU A 42 8.65 11.06 9.05
C LEU A 42 8.75 10.57 10.50
N GLN A 43 8.61 11.47 11.48
CA GLN A 43 8.63 11.09 12.89
C GLN A 43 7.44 10.20 13.25
N MET A 44 6.25 10.48 12.71
CA MET A 44 5.09 9.59 12.84
C MET A 44 5.35 8.22 12.21
N ARG A 45 6.03 8.13 11.06
CA ARG A 45 6.44 6.84 10.51
C ARG A 45 7.42 6.11 11.43
N ARG A 46 8.37 6.83 12.05
CA ARG A 46 9.36 6.27 12.98
C ARG A 46 8.76 5.72 14.27
N THR A 47 7.61 6.22 14.73
CA THR A 47 6.92 5.62 15.88
C THR A 47 6.40 4.21 15.56
N ILE A 48 6.05 3.98 14.29
CA ILE A 48 5.57 2.69 13.78
C ILE A 48 6.73 1.77 13.39
N ASN A 49 7.70 2.28 12.62
CA ASN A 49 8.87 1.55 12.15
C ASN A 49 10.16 2.29 12.57
N PRO A 50 10.71 1.97 13.76
CA PRO A 50 11.95 2.54 14.23
C PRO A 50 13.11 2.19 13.29
N GLY A 51 13.83 3.19 12.80
CA GLY A 51 14.97 3.00 11.89
C GLY A 51 14.65 3.23 10.41
N VAL A 52 13.47 3.74 10.07
CA VAL A 52 13.28 4.35 8.74
C VAL A 52 14.05 5.66 8.62
N ASP A 53 14.64 5.86 7.46
CA ASP A 53 15.25 7.11 7.05
C ASP A 53 14.59 7.64 5.79
N SER A 54 14.49 8.97 5.70
CA SER A 54 13.89 9.62 4.55
C SER A 54 14.79 9.49 3.33
N VAL A 55 14.18 9.03 2.23
CA VAL A 55 14.80 8.89 0.90
C VAL A 55 14.94 10.26 0.25
N GLU A 56 13.89 11.08 0.30
CA GLU A 56 13.87 12.46 -0.21
C GLU A 56 12.95 13.32 0.65
N ASN A 57 13.25 14.62 0.71
CA ASN A 57 12.51 15.62 1.45
C ASN A 57 11.63 16.49 0.53
N GLY A 58 10.46 16.87 1.04
CA GLY A 58 9.66 17.96 0.45
C GLY A 58 8.96 17.61 -0.87
N LEU A 59 8.65 16.33 -1.12
CA LEU A 59 7.85 15.95 -2.27
C LEU A 59 6.37 16.33 -2.06
N ILE A 60 5.75 16.83 -3.12
CA ILE A 60 4.32 17.11 -3.17
C ILE A 60 3.68 16.36 -4.34
N LEU A 61 2.51 15.81 -4.10
CA LEU A 61 1.63 15.27 -5.13
C LEU A 61 0.38 16.14 -5.20
N THR A 62 0.07 16.61 -6.41
CA THR A 62 -1.16 17.35 -6.70
C THR A 62 -2.09 16.48 -7.52
N ASP A 63 -3.28 16.22 -6.99
CA ASP A 63 -4.37 15.57 -7.69
C ASP A 63 -5.40 16.61 -8.13
N TYR A 64 -5.69 16.66 -9.44
CA TYR A 64 -6.68 17.57 -10.02
C TYR A 64 -8.07 16.93 -10.14
N GLY A 65 -8.23 15.68 -9.72
CA GLY A 65 -9.47 14.90 -9.76
C GLY A 65 -9.80 14.30 -11.13
N PHE A 66 -9.22 14.81 -12.21
CA PHE A 66 -9.30 14.25 -13.55
C PHE A 66 -7.89 14.20 -14.16
N GLY A 67 -7.41 12.99 -14.46
CA GLY A 67 -6.09 12.79 -15.07
C GLY A 67 -5.05 12.18 -14.12
N ARG A 68 -3.79 12.20 -14.57
CA ARG A 68 -2.65 11.68 -13.80
C ARG A 68 -2.23 12.73 -12.76
N PRO A 69 -2.01 12.35 -11.49
CA PRO A 69 -1.48 13.28 -10.49
C PRO A 69 -0.10 13.82 -10.91
N GLU A 70 0.18 15.06 -10.52
CA GLU A 70 1.44 15.73 -10.80
C GLU A 70 2.34 15.70 -9.56
N MET A 71 3.62 15.33 -9.78
CA MET A 71 4.65 15.40 -8.76
C MET A 71 5.36 16.75 -8.81
N GLY A 72 5.71 17.26 -7.64
CA GLY A 72 6.45 18.50 -7.48
C GLY A 72 7.20 18.54 -6.16
N TYR A 73 7.72 19.72 -5.84
CA TYR A 73 8.39 19.99 -4.58
C TYR A 73 7.68 21.10 -3.82
N GLU A 74 7.63 20.99 -2.50
CA GLU A 74 7.16 22.04 -1.63
C GLU A 74 8.09 23.26 -1.74
N ALA A 75 7.52 24.46 -1.91
CA ALA A 75 8.30 25.68 -2.10
C ALA A 75 9.27 25.98 -0.93
N ALA A 76 8.94 25.50 0.27
CA ALA A 76 9.81 25.60 1.46
C ALA A 76 11.08 24.73 1.36
N TYR A 77 11.07 23.72 0.49
CA TYR A 77 12.20 22.87 0.16
C TYR A 77 12.70 23.25 -1.24
N GLY A 78 13.44 24.37 -1.30
CA GLY A 78 14.08 24.83 -2.52
C GLY A 78 15.08 23.79 -3.11
N PRO A 79 15.57 24.02 -4.35
CA PRO A 79 16.47 23.08 -5.03
C PRO A 79 17.74 22.73 -4.24
N GLU A 80 18.17 23.60 -3.33
CA GLU A 80 19.33 23.41 -2.44
C GLU A 80 19.10 22.39 -1.30
N ARG A 81 17.85 22.02 -1.00
CA ARG A 81 17.49 21.02 0.03
C ARG A 81 17.10 19.66 -0.54
N ARG A 82 17.13 19.49 -1.86
CA ARG A 82 16.97 18.18 -2.51
C ARG A 82 18.13 17.30 -2.07
N LYS A 83 17.86 16.14 -1.48
CA LYS A 83 18.95 15.22 -1.14
C LYS A 83 19.59 14.73 -2.44
N PRO A 84 20.93 14.76 -2.58
CA PRO A 84 21.58 14.08 -3.69
C PRO A 84 21.27 12.58 -3.58
N GLY A 85 20.47 12.06 -4.52
CA GLY A 85 20.06 10.65 -4.53
C GLY A 85 18.59 10.38 -4.87
N TYR A 86 17.72 11.39 -4.97
CA TYR A 86 16.37 11.16 -5.48
C TYR A 86 16.39 10.91 -6.99
N ASP A 87 16.06 9.67 -7.35
CA ASP A 87 15.83 9.26 -8.72
C ASP A 87 14.32 9.28 -8.99
N ALA A 88 13.85 10.38 -9.60
CA ALA A 88 12.46 10.55 -9.99
C ALA A 88 11.96 9.36 -10.84
N GLY A 89 12.80 8.84 -11.74
CA GLY A 89 12.44 7.71 -12.61
C GLY A 89 12.20 6.42 -11.83
N LYS A 90 12.89 6.24 -10.70
CA LYS A 90 12.72 5.08 -9.80
C LYS A 90 11.51 5.23 -8.88
N TYR A 91 11.32 6.40 -8.27
CA TYR A 91 10.37 6.56 -7.16
C TYR A 91 8.99 7.05 -7.59
N GLU A 92 8.87 7.85 -8.65
CA GLU A 92 7.55 8.35 -9.10
C GLU A 92 6.55 7.26 -9.47
N PRO A 93 6.93 6.17 -10.19
CA PRO A 93 5.99 5.08 -10.48
C PRO A 93 5.45 4.44 -9.20
N VAL A 94 6.33 4.21 -8.21
CA VAL A 94 5.98 3.62 -6.92
C VAL A 94 5.03 4.54 -6.15
N ILE A 95 5.34 5.84 -6.10
CA ILE A 95 4.49 6.83 -5.43
C ILE A 95 3.09 6.86 -6.06
N LEU A 96 3.00 6.94 -7.39
CA LEU A 96 1.71 7.00 -8.09
C LEU A 96 0.88 5.73 -7.93
N GLU A 97 1.54 4.55 -7.95
CA GLU A 97 0.87 3.28 -7.70
C GLU A 97 0.30 3.24 -6.27
N ARG A 98 1.07 3.65 -5.26
CA ARG A 98 0.61 3.70 -3.87
C ARG A 98 -0.49 4.72 -3.66
N PHE A 99 -0.41 5.87 -4.32
CA PHE A 99 -1.47 6.87 -4.28
C PHE A 99 -2.79 6.30 -4.82
N ARG A 100 -2.73 5.59 -5.96
CA ARG A 100 -3.89 4.91 -6.53
C ARG A 100 -4.49 3.88 -5.55
N GLN A 101 -3.66 3.03 -4.95
CA GLN A 101 -4.12 2.02 -3.98
C GLN A 101 -4.79 2.68 -2.75
N MET A 102 -4.23 3.77 -2.24
CA MET A 102 -4.82 4.54 -1.14
C MET A 102 -6.21 5.05 -1.51
N ARG A 103 -6.36 5.63 -2.71
CA ARG A 103 -7.64 6.16 -3.21
C ARG A 103 -8.66 5.04 -3.48
N GLU A 104 -8.25 3.92 -4.05
CA GLU A 104 -9.09 2.73 -4.25
C GLU A 104 -9.59 2.16 -2.90
N ALA A 105 -8.77 2.26 -1.84
CA ALA A 105 -9.17 1.89 -0.48
C ALA A 105 -10.06 2.94 0.21
N GLY A 106 -10.40 4.06 -0.47
CA GLY A 106 -11.21 5.14 0.10
C GLY A 106 -10.51 5.95 1.19
N LYS A 107 -9.17 5.89 1.27
CA LYS A 107 -8.38 6.60 2.28
C LYS A 107 -7.88 7.95 1.75
N GLU A 108 -7.79 8.94 2.64
CA GLU A 108 -7.23 10.26 2.33
C GLU A 108 -5.78 10.44 2.83
N LYS A 109 -5.29 9.55 3.70
CA LYS A 109 -3.91 9.57 4.21
C LYS A 109 -3.43 8.17 4.57
N THR A 110 -2.12 7.98 4.66
CA THR A 110 -1.48 6.68 4.93
C THR A 110 -0.84 6.55 6.32
N LEU A 111 -0.81 7.59 7.15
CA LEU A 111 -0.23 7.51 8.51
C LEU A 111 -1.25 7.34 9.63
N ASP A 112 -2.54 7.28 9.30
CA ASP A 112 -3.58 6.75 10.21
C ASP A 112 -3.58 5.21 10.23
N VAL A 113 -2.63 4.60 9.53
CA VAL A 113 -2.65 3.21 9.12
C VAL A 113 -1.88 2.38 10.12
N SER A 114 -2.59 1.52 10.84
CA SER A 114 -2.00 0.59 11.82
C SER A 114 -0.98 -0.36 11.16
N ILE A 115 -0.07 -0.97 11.96
CA ILE A 115 0.98 -1.88 11.47
C ILE A 115 0.41 -3.01 10.58
N SER A 116 -0.77 -3.52 10.90
CA SER A 116 -1.45 -4.56 10.11
C SER A 116 -1.89 -4.08 8.73
N GLU A 117 -2.29 -2.83 8.60
CA GLU A 117 -2.64 -2.25 7.31
C GLU A 117 -1.39 -1.92 6.48
N LEU A 118 -0.24 -1.66 7.11
CA LEU A 118 1.04 -1.59 6.40
C LEU A 118 1.44 -2.96 5.86
N ALA A 119 1.23 -4.03 6.63
CA ALA A 119 1.45 -5.40 6.16
C ALA A 119 0.53 -5.77 4.99
N ALA A 120 -0.73 -5.30 5.00
CA ALA A 120 -1.69 -5.52 3.93
C ALA A 120 -1.41 -4.70 2.66
N LEU A 121 -1.12 -3.41 2.80
CA LEU A 121 -0.87 -2.51 1.67
C LEU A 121 0.50 -2.74 1.04
N TYR A 122 1.52 -2.94 1.85
CA TYR A 122 2.90 -3.03 1.37
C TYR A 122 3.48 -4.44 1.38
N GLY A 123 2.74 -5.44 1.86
CA GLY A 123 3.20 -6.84 1.86
C GLY A 123 4.28 -7.14 2.90
N PHE A 124 4.53 -6.22 3.85
CA PHE A 124 5.51 -6.41 4.92
C PHE A 124 5.02 -7.46 5.91
N GLU A 125 5.56 -8.67 5.81
CA GLU A 125 5.57 -9.58 6.95
C GLU A 125 6.66 -9.07 7.89
N GLN A 126 6.32 -8.80 9.16
CA GLN A 126 7.35 -8.78 10.18
C GLN A 126 7.99 -10.17 10.15
N THR A 127 9.22 -10.27 9.67
CA THR A 127 10.05 -11.43 9.94
C THR A 127 10.21 -11.49 11.45
N GLU A 128 9.92 -12.64 12.05
CA GLU A 128 9.83 -12.89 13.50
C GLU A 128 11.10 -12.56 14.30
N ASP A 129 12.14 -11.99 13.70
CA ASP A 129 13.39 -11.71 14.40
C ASP A 129 13.48 -10.27 14.91
N ASN A 130 13.43 -10.22 16.26
CA ASN A 130 13.92 -9.18 17.17
C ASN A 130 12.93 -8.17 17.74
N GLY A 131 11.73 -8.62 18.08
CA GLY A 131 10.95 -7.96 19.12
C GLY A 131 9.58 -8.59 19.32
N SER A 132 9.38 -9.22 20.47
CA SER A 132 8.07 -9.68 20.94
C SER A 132 7.00 -8.58 20.69
N PRO A 133 5.75 -8.94 20.34
CA PRO A 133 4.68 -7.98 20.11
C PRO A 133 4.60 -6.98 21.27
N LYS A 134 4.65 -5.67 21.00
CA LYS A 134 4.68 -4.65 22.06
C LYS A 134 3.34 -4.55 22.80
N SER A 135 2.29 -5.20 22.28
CA SER A 135 0.95 -5.25 22.89
C SER A 135 0.13 -6.48 22.49
N ALA A 136 -0.73 -6.97 23.39
CA ALA A 136 -1.69 -8.05 23.11
C ALA A 136 -2.64 -7.73 21.94
N ARG A 137 -2.91 -6.44 21.70
CA ARG A 137 -3.70 -5.98 20.56
C ARG A 137 -2.95 -6.12 19.23
N GLU A 138 -1.64 -5.97 19.25
CA GLU A 138 -0.76 -6.14 18.07
C GLU A 138 -0.65 -7.61 17.68
N ALA A 139 -0.51 -8.51 18.67
CA ALA A 139 -0.51 -9.95 18.45
C ALA A 139 -1.83 -10.45 17.83
N ALA A 140 -2.98 -9.96 18.33
CA ALA A 140 -4.30 -10.32 17.79
C ALA A 140 -4.47 -9.90 16.32
N LEU A 141 -3.95 -8.72 15.96
CA LEU A 141 -4.04 -8.19 14.59
C LEU A 141 -3.09 -8.91 13.63
N ILE A 142 -1.89 -9.31 14.08
CA ILE A 142 -0.96 -10.15 13.30
C ILE A 142 -1.59 -11.52 13.03
N GLU A 143 -2.20 -12.13 14.05
CA GLU A 143 -2.87 -13.41 13.90
C GLU A 143 -4.08 -13.32 12.96
N GLU A 144 -4.85 -12.24 13.03
CA GLU A 144 -5.97 -11.97 12.11
C GLU A 144 -5.50 -11.79 10.67
N ALA A 145 -4.42 -11.04 10.43
CA ALA A 145 -3.82 -10.89 9.11
C ALA A 145 -3.31 -12.23 8.56
N ARG A 146 -2.70 -13.08 9.40
CA ARG A 146 -2.29 -14.44 9.03
C ARG A 146 -3.48 -15.31 8.65
N ARG A 147 -4.58 -15.24 9.42
CA ARG A 147 -5.83 -15.95 9.10
C ARG A 147 -6.42 -15.48 7.77
N GLN A 148 -6.45 -14.18 7.49
CA GLN A 148 -6.94 -13.68 6.20
C GLN A 148 -6.09 -14.16 5.03
N LYS A 149 -4.76 -14.17 5.16
CA LYS A 149 -3.85 -14.74 4.14
C LYS A 149 -4.12 -16.22 3.92
N GLU A 150 -4.33 -16.99 4.97
CA GLU A 150 -4.63 -18.42 4.86
C GLU A 150 -5.99 -18.66 4.17
N ILE A 151 -7.00 -17.85 4.47
CA ILE A 151 -8.30 -17.88 3.80
C ILE A 151 -8.15 -17.52 2.31
N ALA A 152 -7.38 -16.49 1.98
CA ALA A 152 -7.11 -16.10 0.60
C ALA A 152 -6.38 -17.21 -0.17
N ARG A 153 -5.38 -17.85 0.45
CA ARG A 153 -4.67 -18.99 -0.13
C ARG A 153 -5.60 -20.17 -0.39
N LYS A 154 -6.41 -20.56 0.60
CA LYS A 154 -7.41 -21.64 0.44
C LYS A 154 -8.44 -21.32 -0.64
N LYS A 155 -8.87 -20.06 -0.76
CA LYS A 155 -9.76 -19.63 -1.86
C LYS A 155 -9.08 -19.71 -3.23
N ALA A 156 -7.80 -19.37 -3.32
CA ALA A 156 -7.04 -19.49 -4.56
C ALA A 156 -6.84 -20.96 -4.96
N GLU A 157 -6.47 -21.82 -4.01
CA GLU A 157 -6.35 -23.27 -4.21
C GLU A 157 -7.70 -23.89 -4.64
N GLN A 158 -8.82 -23.49 -4.03
CA GLN A 158 -10.15 -23.94 -4.44
C GLN A 158 -10.50 -23.50 -5.87
N ARG A 159 -10.21 -22.24 -6.24
CA ARG A 159 -10.42 -21.76 -7.61
C ARG A 159 -9.58 -22.54 -8.62
N GLU A 160 -8.34 -22.86 -8.28
CA GLU A 160 -7.46 -23.63 -9.15
C GLU A 160 -7.92 -25.09 -9.28
N TYR A 161 -8.39 -25.69 -8.18
CA TYR A 161 -8.98 -27.03 -8.18
C TYR A 161 -10.27 -27.09 -9.00
N GLU A 162 -11.16 -26.10 -8.86
CA GLU A 162 -12.39 -25.99 -9.67
C GLU A 162 -12.07 -25.78 -11.15
N ALA A 163 -11.08 -24.95 -11.47
CA ALA A 163 -10.62 -24.77 -12.85
C ALA A 163 -10.06 -26.07 -13.45
N LYS A 164 -9.27 -26.82 -12.70
CA LYS A 164 -8.75 -28.14 -13.10
C LYS A 164 -9.85 -29.20 -13.22
N LYS A 165 -10.88 -29.16 -12.36
CA LYS A 165 -12.04 -30.04 -12.46
C LYS A 165 -12.89 -29.72 -13.70
N GLN A 166 -13.04 -28.44 -14.05
CA GLN A 166 -13.69 -28.03 -15.29
C GLN A 166 -12.88 -28.41 -16.53
N SER A 167 -11.54 -28.37 -16.49
CA SER A 167 -10.68 -28.79 -17.60
C SER A 167 -10.58 -30.31 -17.78
N ASN A 168 -10.73 -31.08 -16.70
CA ASN A 168 -10.70 -32.55 -16.73
C ASN A 168 -12.04 -33.19 -17.13
N LEU A 169 -13.12 -32.41 -17.27
CA LEU A 169 -14.34 -32.87 -17.89
C LEU A 169 -14.14 -32.84 -19.42
N SER A 170 -14.30 -33.99 -20.07
CA SER A 170 -14.28 -34.06 -21.54
C SER A 170 -15.33 -33.11 -22.11
N THR A 171 -15.02 -32.46 -23.23
CA THR A 171 -15.92 -31.55 -23.96
C THR A 171 -17.30 -32.18 -24.18
N GLU A 172 -17.36 -33.50 -24.37
CA GLU A 172 -18.59 -34.29 -24.51
C GLU A 172 -19.41 -34.38 -23.21
N GLN A 173 -18.76 -34.45 -22.04
CA GLN A 173 -19.43 -34.46 -20.75
C GLN A 173 -20.02 -33.08 -20.41
N ILE A 174 -19.29 -32.01 -20.75
CA ILE A 174 -19.77 -30.62 -20.60
C ILE A 174 -20.96 -30.36 -21.52
N LEU A 175 -20.92 -30.86 -22.76
CA LEU A 175 -22.04 -30.79 -23.71
C LEU A 175 -23.25 -31.58 -23.22
N LYS A 176 -23.09 -32.85 -22.81
CA LYS A 176 -24.19 -33.66 -22.23
C LYS A 176 -24.85 -32.99 -21.03
N TRP A 177 -24.07 -32.37 -20.14
CA TRP A 177 -24.61 -31.64 -18.99
C TRP A 177 -25.39 -30.38 -19.38
N LYS A 178 -24.92 -29.65 -20.41
CA LYS A 178 -25.66 -28.51 -20.97
C LYS A 178 -26.97 -28.97 -21.63
N TYR A 179 -26.94 -30.04 -22.44
CA TYR A 179 -28.16 -30.58 -23.06
C TYR A 179 -29.16 -31.09 -22.02
N SER A 180 -28.70 -31.78 -20.97
CA SER A 180 -29.56 -32.27 -19.88
C SER A 180 -30.22 -31.16 -19.05
N ARG A 181 -29.65 -29.94 -19.01
CA ARG A 181 -30.31 -28.76 -18.39
C ARG A 181 -31.35 -28.10 -19.30
N TYR A 182 -31.25 -28.31 -20.61
CA TYR A 182 -32.22 -27.80 -21.59
C TYR A 182 -33.30 -28.83 -21.96
N SER A 183 -33.08 -30.11 -21.67
CA SER A 183 -34.06 -31.20 -21.84
C SER A 183 -34.70 -31.60 -20.51
N GLY A 184 -35.23 -30.61 -19.78
CA GLY A 184 -36.21 -30.88 -18.73
C GLY A 184 -37.60 -30.93 -19.37
N ASP A 185 -38.11 -32.15 -19.52
CA ASP A 185 -39.51 -32.43 -19.15
C ASP A 185 -39.58 -32.55 -17.62
#